data_AF-A0A9N9WLK2-F1
#
_entry.id   AF-A0A9N9WLK2-F1
#
_cell.length_a   1.000
_cell.length_b   1.000
_cell.length_c   1.000
_cell.angle_alpha   90.00
_cell.angle_beta   90.00
_cell.angle_gamma   90.00
#
_symmetry.space_group_name_H-M   'P 1'
#
loop_
_entity.id
_entity.type
_entity.pdbx_description
1 polymer ?
#
loop_
_entity_poly.entity_id
_entity_poly.type
_entity_poly.pdbx_seq_one_letter_code
_entity_poly.pdbx_strand_id
1 'polypeptide(L)'
;MPGGSGQHKSMTGSSEDAMGVRVRDLFSQLCIANDEDLNQLLLHTEVRWLSKGTCLTRFYNLFGSVIEFLENKDPQLRDNLISSKKDVAYLTDLYKLFSDVNLQLQGDDLNLIKTKNRIAAFVSKLLLYKRNIGRHEFNNFPNLSRVLFNNDDLLVYCQHLENLHRDFKERFQDVLNMVIPDWVLDPFSNVNTAGSSHLEELIELTTIEESKIKFKNGYQEFWLQCRKNTPQYN
;
A
#
# COMPACT_ATOMS: atom_id res chain seq x y z
N MET A 1 54.86 17.07 54.23
CA MET A 1 54.89 17.70 52.89
C MET A 1 54.48 16.66 51.85
N PRO A 2 53.82 17.08 50.75
CA PRO A 2 52.51 16.56 50.33
C PRO A 2 52.57 15.69 49.06
N GLY A 3 51.43 15.07 48.71
CA GLY A 3 51.22 14.59 47.34
C GLY A 3 50.01 13.66 47.19
N GLY A 4 48.84 14.24 46.89
CA GLY A 4 47.61 13.51 46.61
C GLY A 4 47.48 13.03 45.16
N SER A 5 46.53 12.13 44.92
CA SER A 5 45.75 11.91 43.68
C SER A 5 44.86 10.70 43.96
N GLY A 6 43.54 10.83 44.10
CA GLY A 6 42.64 11.23 43.02
C GLY A 6 41.98 9.97 42.47
N GLN A 7 40.99 9.43 43.18
CA GLN A 7 40.11 8.39 42.65
C GLN A 7 39.25 9.01 41.53
N HIS A 8 39.67 8.83 40.29
CA HIS A 8 38.79 8.97 39.13
C HIS A 8 38.21 7.57 38.82
N LYS A 9 37.01 7.29 39.36
CA LYS A 9 36.17 6.23 38.83
C LYS A 9 35.68 6.68 37.45
N SER A 10 36.26 6.15 36.37
CA SER A 10 35.66 6.23 35.04
C SER A 10 34.35 5.45 35.05
N MET A 11 33.26 6.19 35.11
CA MET A 11 31.89 5.71 35.02
C MET A 11 31.44 5.87 33.56
N THR A 12 32.06 5.11 32.66
CA THR A 12 31.73 5.15 31.20
C THR A 12 31.28 3.79 30.64
N GLY A 13 31.43 2.69 31.38
CA GLY A 13 31.12 1.34 30.87
C GLY A 13 29.67 0.85 31.03
N SER A 14 28.71 1.66 31.48
CA SER A 14 27.33 1.18 31.77
C SER A 14 26.27 1.69 30.78
N SER A 15 26.57 2.73 29.99
CA SER A 15 25.63 3.31 29.01
C SER A 15 25.76 2.65 27.63
N GLU A 16 26.98 2.33 27.20
CA GLU A 16 27.28 1.69 25.90
C GLU A 16 26.80 0.24 25.86
N ASP A 17 27.00 -0.53 26.93
CA ASP A 17 26.48 -1.92 27.04
C ASP A 17 24.94 -1.94 27.13
N ALA A 18 24.33 -0.98 27.82
CA ALA A 18 22.87 -0.86 27.89
C ALA A 18 22.25 -0.42 26.55
N MET A 19 22.99 0.28 25.70
CA MET A 19 22.55 0.65 24.34
C MET A 19 22.71 -0.54 23.37
N GLY A 20 23.83 -1.28 23.48
CA GLY A 20 24.08 -2.49 22.71
C GLY A 20 23.10 -3.63 23.00
N VAL A 21 22.67 -3.79 24.26
CA VAL A 21 21.61 -4.75 24.65
C VAL A 21 20.26 -4.34 24.07
N ARG A 22 19.88 -3.05 24.18
CA ARG A 22 18.61 -2.55 23.62
C ARG A 22 18.51 -2.67 22.11
N VAL A 23 19.59 -2.44 21.37
CA VAL A 23 19.62 -2.59 19.90
C VAL A 23 19.57 -4.07 19.51
N ARG A 24 20.25 -4.94 20.26
CA ARG A 24 20.20 -6.39 20.04
C ARG A 24 18.80 -6.95 20.34
N ASP A 25 18.12 -6.43 21.36
CA ASP A 25 16.73 -6.77 21.66
C ASP A 25 15.78 -6.23 20.59
N LEU A 26 16.02 -5.03 20.06
CA LEU A 26 15.21 -4.45 18.97
C LEU A 26 15.37 -5.25 17.67
N PHE A 27 16.59 -5.66 17.33
CA PHE A 27 16.89 -6.49 16.16
C PHE A 27 16.37 -7.91 16.33
N SER A 28 16.50 -8.50 17.52
CA SER A 28 15.92 -9.79 17.86
C SER A 28 14.40 -9.76 17.80
N GLN A 29 13.75 -8.71 18.32
CA GLN A 29 12.30 -8.52 18.19
C GLN A 29 11.87 -8.30 16.73
N LEU A 30 12.65 -7.59 15.92
CA LEU A 30 12.41 -7.47 14.48
C LEU A 30 12.56 -8.80 13.76
N CYS A 31 13.54 -9.64 14.13
CA CYS A 31 13.75 -10.97 13.58
C CYS A 31 12.68 -11.97 14.04
N ILE A 32 12.25 -11.94 15.31
CA ILE A 32 11.20 -12.82 15.85
C ILE A 32 9.83 -12.44 15.26
N ALA A 33 9.51 -11.15 15.20
CA ALA A 33 8.32 -10.68 14.50
C ALA A 33 8.37 -11.03 13.01
N ASN A 34 9.54 -10.92 12.37
CA ASN A 34 9.71 -11.33 10.98
C ASN A 34 9.67 -12.85 10.80
N ASP A 35 10.17 -13.69 11.72
CA ASP A 35 10.24 -15.15 11.54
C ASP A 35 8.90 -15.85 11.79
N GLU A 36 8.08 -15.37 12.74
CA GLU A 36 6.69 -15.85 12.89
C GLU A 36 5.83 -15.37 11.72
N ASP A 37 5.99 -14.12 11.28
CA ASP A 37 5.28 -13.61 10.11
C ASP A 37 5.76 -14.31 8.83
N LEU A 38 7.08 -14.48 8.58
CA LEU A 38 7.65 -15.09 7.37
C LEU A 38 7.29 -16.58 7.23
N ASN A 39 7.24 -17.34 8.33
CA ASN A 39 6.91 -18.76 8.29
C ASN A 39 5.39 -19.03 8.20
N GLN A 40 4.53 -18.12 8.69
CA GLN A 40 3.08 -18.18 8.41
C GLN A 40 2.68 -17.47 7.08
N LEU A 41 3.52 -16.59 6.52
CA LEU A 41 3.26 -15.82 5.28
C LEU A 41 3.38 -16.59 3.97
N LEU A 42 3.71 -17.88 4.00
CA LEU A 42 3.87 -18.65 2.76
C LEU A 42 2.52 -19.00 2.09
N LEU A 43 1.36 -18.78 2.72
CA LEU A 43 0.09 -19.31 2.21
C LEU A 43 -1.12 -18.36 2.03
N HIS A 44 -1.11 -17.07 2.36
CA HIS A 44 -2.30 -16.21 2.12
C HIS A 44 -1.97 -14.80 1.57
N THR A 45 -2.61 -14.46 0.45
CA THR A 45 -2.22 -13.41 -0.52
C THR A 45 -2.69 -11.97 -0.20
N GLU A 46 -3.34 -11.73 0.94
CA GLU A 46 -3.94 -10.41 1.25
C GLU A 46 -3.11 -9.54 2.22
N VAL A 47 -2.23 -10.16 3.02
CA VAL A 47 -1.42 -9.48 4.08
C VAL A 47 -0.01 -9.10 3.59
N ARG A 48 0.36 -9.55 2.38
CA ARG A 48 1.76 -9.62 1.95
C ARG A 48 2.40 -8.29 1.57
N TRP A 49 1.64 -7.31 1.08
CA TRP A 49 2.20 -5.99 0.69
C TRP A 49 2.24 -5.00 1.84
N LEU A 50 1.27 -5.05 2.76
CA LEU A 50 1.25 -4.22 3.97
C LEU A 50 2.43 -4.55 4.87
N SER A 51 2.66 -5.84 5.12
CA SER A 51 3.81 -6.32 5.90
C SER A 51 5.12 -5.92 5.23
N LYS A 52 5.28 -6.17 3.92
CA LYS A 52 6.48 -5.79 3.17
C LYS A 52 6.74 -4.27 3.16
N GLY A 53 5.71 -3.46 2.95
CA GLY A 53 5.84 -2.00 2.97
C GLY A 53 6.18 -1.45 4.35
N THR A 54 5.58 -2.03 5.40
CA THR A 54 5.89 -1.68 6.79
C THR A 54 7.32 -2.08 7.16
N CYS A 55 7.74 -3.29 6.78
CA CYS A 55 9.10 -3.78 6.97
C CYS A 55 10.11 -2.88 6.25
N LEU A 56 9.87 -2.54 4.99
CA LEU A 56 10.77 -1.71 4.19
C LEU A 56 10.85 -0.27 4.73
N THR A 57 9.73 0.28 5.20
CA THR A 57 9.68 1.58 5.89
C THR A 57 10.51 1.56 7.17
N ARG A 58 10.34 0.54 8.02
CA ARG A 58 11.13 0.38 9.25
C ARG A 58 12.61 0.22 8.94
N PHE A 59 12.93 -0.60 7.94
CA PHE A 59 14.31 -0.80 7.48
C PHE A 59 14.94 0.51 7.01
N TYR A 60 14.24 1.29 6.17
CA TYR A 60 14.75 2.58 5.70
C TYR A 60 14.93 3.60 6.82
N ASN A 61 14.04 3.61 7.82
CA ASN A 61 14.18 4.47 9.00
C ASN A 61 15.41 4.09 9.84
N LEU A 62 15.74 2.81 9.91
CA LEU A 62 16.91 2.28 10.64
C LEU A 62 18.18 2.20 9.78
N PHE A 63 18.13 2.67 8.53
CA PHE A 63 19.20 2.46 7.55
C PHE A 63 20.57 2.93 8.07
N GLY A 64 20.64 4.08 8.73
CA GLY A 64 21.89 4.60 9.32
C GLY A 64 22.47 3.66 10.38
N SER A 65 21.63 3.18 11.31
CA SER A 65 22.05 2.24 12.36
C SER A 65 22.47 0.89 11.80
N VAL A 66 21.84 0.43 10.71
CA VAL A 66 22.24 -0.80 10.02
C VAL A 66 23.62 -0.63 9.37
N ILE A 67 23.89 0.52 8.76
CA ILE A 67 25.21 0.82 8.18
C ILE A 67 26.31 0.84 9.26
N GLU A 68 26.06 1.52 10.39
CA GLU A 68 26.99 1.57 11.53
C GLU A 68 27.24 0.17 12.12
N PHE A 69 26.20 -0.65 12.24
CA PHE A 69 26.33 -2.02 12.70
C PHE A 69 27.20 -2.88 11.76
N LEU A 70 26.99 -2.74 10.44
CA LEU A 70 27.73 -3.51 9.44
C LEU A 70 29.19 -3.10 9.32
N GLU A 71 29.56 -1.87 9.71
CA GLU A 71 30.94 -1.38 9.65
C GLU A 71 31.94 -2.29 10.36
N ASN A 72 31.54 -2.84 11.52
CA ASN A 72 32.39 -3.72 12.32
C ASN A 72 32.13 -5.22 12.07
N LYS A 73 31.21 -5.58 11.16
CA LYS A 73 30.75 -6.96 10.95
C LYS A 73 31.01 -7.45 9.52
N ASP A 74 30.59 -6.67 8.54
CA ASP A 74 30.73 -6.99 7.12
C ASP A 74 30.81 -5.69 6.30
N PRO A 75 32.03 -5.17 6.07
CA PRO A 75 32.25 -3.96 5.28
C PRO A 75 31.78 -4.10 3.82
N GLN A 76 31.83 -5.30 3.25
CA GLN A 76 31.42 -5.51 1.86
C GLN A 76 29.89 -5.40 1.73
N LEU A 77 29.15 -6.03 2.66
CA LEU A 77 27.70 -5.90 2.72
C LEU A 77 27.27 -4.45 3.01
N ARG A 78 28.00 -3.74 3.89
CA ARG A 78 27.79 -2.31 4.14
C ARG A 78 27.88 -1.50 2.85
N ASP A 79 28.95 -1.67 2.09
CA ASP A 79 29.20 -0.87 0.87
C ASP A 79 28.17 -1.16 -0.23
N ASN A 80 27.76 -2.43 -0.36
CA ASN A 80 26.65 -2.83 -1.23
C ASN A 80 25.34 -2.17 -0.80
N LEU A 81 25.05 -2.18 0.51
CA LEU A 81 23.83 -1.60 1.03
C LEU A 81 23.80 -0.07 0.80
N ILE A 82 24.90 0.63 1.08
CA ILE A 82 25.06 2.07 0.78
C ILE A 82 24.82 2.34 -0.71
N SER A 83 25.39 1.53 -1.59
CA SER A 83 25.22 1.67 -3.04
C SER A 83 23.76 1.51 -3.49
N SER A 84 23.00 0.64 -2.81
CA SER A 84 21.58 0.40 -3.07
C SER A 84 20.62 1.37 -2.38
N LYS A 85 21.11 2.36 -1.59
CA LYS A 85 20.27 3.23 -0.77
C LYS A 85 19.16 3.94 -1.55
N LYS A 86 19.45 4.36 -2.77
CA LYS A 86 18.48 5.02 -3.67
C LYS A 86 17.35 4.08 -4.11
N ASP A 87 17.69 2.83 -4.41
CA ASP A 87 16.72 1.81 -4.81
C ASP A 87 15.82 1.47 -3.62
N VAL A 88 16.40 1.34 -2.42
CA VAL A 88 15.66 1.12 -1.18
C VAL A 88 14.72 2.31 -0.90
N ALA A 89 15.17 3.55 -1.09
CA ALA A 89 14.33 4.74 -0.91
C ALA A 89 13.13 4.74 -1.88
N TYR A 90 13.40 4.50 -3.18
CA TYR A 90 12.36 4.41 -4.21
C TYR A 90 11.35 3.29 -3.90
N LEU A 91 11.83 2.09 -3.56
CA LEU A 91 10.97 0.96 -3.24
C LEU A 91 10.17 1.23 -1.96
N THR A 92 10.75 1.88 -0.95
CA THR A 92 10.03 2.24 0.29
C THR A 92 8.80 3.10 -0.02
N ASP A 93 8.99 4.14 -0.84
CA ASP A 93 7.90 5.02 -1.26
C ASP A 93 6.87 4.26 -2.11
N LEU A 94 7.32 3.46 -3.08
CA LEU A 94 6.42 2.68 -3.94
C LEU A 94 5.56 1.69 -3.14
N TYR A 95 6.15 0.96 -2.20
CA TYR A 95 5.43 0.02 -1.35
C TYR A 95 4.46 0.72 -0.42
N LYS A 96 4.75 1.97 -0.01
CA LYS A 96 3.79 2.78 0.72
C LYS A 96 2.55 3.10 -0.14
N LEU A 97 2.74 3.44 -1.41
CA LEU A 97 1.64 3.66 -2.36
C LEU A 97 0.79 2.38 -2.54
N PHE A 98 1.42 1.20 -2.66
CA PHE A 98 0.70 -0.07 -2.70
C PHE A 98 -0.07 -0.35 -1.40
N SER A 99 0.54 -0.09 -0.25
CA SER A 99 -0.08 -0.25 1.05
C SER A 99 -1.35 0.60 1.16
N ASP A 100 -1.30 1.85 0.72
CA ASP A 100 -2.44 2.78 0.83
C ASP A 100 -3.61 2.34 -0.06
N VAL A 101 -3.34 1.78 -1.25
CA VAL A 101 -4.40 1.20 -2.09
C VAL A 101 -4.93 -0.10 -1.50
N ASN A 102 -4.07 -0.95 -0.94
CA ASN A 102 -4.51 -2.19 -0.31
C ASN A 102 -5.44 -1.92 0.88
N LEU A 103 -5.13 -0.91 1.71
CA LEU A 103 -6.03 -0.49 2.79
C LEU A 103 -7.38 0.01 2.26
N GLN A 104 -7.39 0.75 1.15
CA GLN A 104 -8.63 1.16 0.49
C GLN A 104 -9.44 -0.02 -0.08
N LEU A 105 -8.77 -1.13 -0.41
CA LEU A 105 -9.36 -2.38 -0.89
C LEU A 105 -9.72 -3.38 0.22
N GLN A 106 -9.44 -3.04 1.49
CA GLN A 106 -9.82 -3.83 2.67
C GLN A 106 -10.93 -3.15 3.50
N GLY A 107 -11.43 -1.99 3.07
CA GLY A 107 -12.47 -1.26 3.82
C GLY A 107 -13.83 -1.96 3.77
N ASP A 108 -14.58 -1.88 4.86
CA ASP A 108 -15.86 -2.60 5.06
C ASP A 108 -16.99 -2.18 4.11
N ASP A 109 -16.88 -1.02 3.46
CA ASP A 109 -17.88 -0.46 2.54
C ASP A 109 -17.49 -0.63 1.05
N LEU A 110 -16.73 -1.68 0.74
CA LEU A 110 -16.38 -2.03 -0.63
C LEU A 110 -17.50 -2.78 -1.35
N ASN A 111 -17.76 -2.35 -2.57
CA ASN A 111 -18.51 -3.12 -3.55
C ASN A 111 -17.70 -3.18 -4.84
N LEU A 112 -18.16 -3.99 -5.79
CA LEU A 112 -17.46 -4.23 -7.05
C LEU A 112 -17.19 -2.95 -7.85
N ILE A 113 -18.12 -1.98 -7.81
CA ILE A 113 -17.99 -0.68 -8.47
C ILE A 113 -16.86 0.14 -7.81
N LYS A 114 -16.85 0.23 -6.49
CA LYS A 114 -15.80 0.91 -5.73
C LYS A 114 -14.45 0.23 -5.96
N THR A 115 -14.36 -1.09 -5.90
CA THR A 115 -13.14 -1.86 -6.19
C THR A 115 -12.61 -1.53 -7.58
N LYS A 116 -13.46 -1.57 -8.61
CA LYS A 116 -13.10 -1.16 -9.97
C LYS A 116 -12.52 0.25 -10.01
N ASN A 117 -13.22 1.21 -9.39
CA ASN A 117 -12.79 2.61 -9.39
C ASN A 117 -11.45 2.81 -8.67
N ARG A 118 -11.22 2.11 -7.54
CA ARG A 118 -9.95 2.18 -6.79
C ARG A 118 -8.78 1.65 -7.60
N ILE A 119 -8.95 0.49 -8.24
CA ILE A 119 -7.93 -0.12 -9.10
C ILE A 119 -7.67 0.76 -10.32
N ALA A 120 -8.70 1.22 -11.03
CA ALA A 120 -8.57 2.10 -12.19
C ALA A 120 -7.84 3.42 -11.86
N ALA A 121 -8.17 4.03 -10.73
CA ALA A 121 -7.49 5.22 -10.24
C ALA A 121 -6.01 4.94 -9.94
N PHE A 122 -5.68 3.81 -9.32
CA PHE A 122 -4.30 3.44 -9.02
C PHE A 122 -3.48 3.19 -10.30
N VAL A 123 -4.03 2.43 -11.25
CA VAL A 123 -3.41 2.20 -12.56
C VAL A 123 -3.10 3.54 -13.25
N SER A 124 -4.04 4.48 -13.22
CA SER A 124 -3.86 5.81 -13.81
C SER A 124 -2.77 6.62 -13.08
N LYS A 125 -2.71 6.50 -11.76
CA LYS A 125 -1.68 7.15 -10.93
C LYS A 125 -0.27 6.62 -11.22
N LEU A 126 -0.08 5.35 -11.60
CA LEU A 126 1.25 4.85 -11.97
C LEU A 126 1.87 5.61 -13.15
N LEU A 127 1.07 5.97 -14.17
CA LEU A 127 1.52 6.81 -15.28
C LEU A 127 1.81 8.25 -14.84
N LEU A 128 0.99 8.79 -13.93
CA LEU A 128 1.24 10.09 -13.33
C LEU A 128 2.56 10.10 -12.56
N TYR A 129 2.83 9.08 -11.75
CA TYR A 129 4.07 8.92 -11.00
C TYR A 129 5.29 8.83 -11.92
N LYS A 130 5.19 8.04 -13.01
CA LYS A 130 6.23 8.00 -14.06
C LYS A 130 6.52 9.40 -14.60
N ARG A 131 5.46 10.14 -14.98
CA ARG A 131 5.60 11.50 -15.54
C ARG A 131 6.23 12.47 -14.55
N ASN A 132 5.80 12.41 -13.29
CA ASN A 132 6.28 13.30 -12.25
C ASN A 132 7.75 13.02 -11.93
N ILE A 133 8.15 11.75 -11.74
CA ILE A 133 9.56 11.37 -11.58
C ILE A 133 10.38 11.84 -12.79
N GLY A 134 9.90 11.62 -14.02
CA GLY A 134 10.56 12.09 -15.24
C GLY A 134 10.75 13.62 -15.34
N ARG A 135 9.98 14.39 -14.56
CA ARG A 135 10.08 15.86 -14.42
C ARG A 135 10.83 16.30 -13.16
N HIS A 136 11.41 15.36 -12.43
CA HIS A 136 12.03 15.59 -11.12
C HIS A 136 11.04 16.13 -10.06
N GLU A 137 9.76 15.76 -10.17
CA GLU A 137 8.70 16.08 -9.21
C GLU A 137 8.43 14.87 -8.29
N PHE A 138 8.96 14.91 -7.06
CA PHE A 138 8.96 13.76 -6.14
C PHE A 138 7.90 13.83 -5.03
N ASN A 139 6.77 14.51 -5.26
CA ASN A 139 5.72 14.67 -4.24
C ASN A 139 5.19 13.34 -3.67
N ASN A 140 5.20 12.28 -4.49
CA ASN A 140 4.78 10.93 -4.09
C ASN A 140 5.94 10.02 -3.65
N PHE A 141 7.18 10.52 -3.75
CA PHE A 141 8.41 9.79 -3.43
C PHE A 141 9.30 10.61 -2.47
N PRO A 142 8.84 10.86 -1.23
CA PRO A 142 9.54 11.71 -0.27
C PRO A 142 10.86 11.13 0.25
N ASN A 143 11.07 9.81 0.20
CA ASN A 143 12.36 9.21 0.55
C ASN A 143 13.33 9.33 -0.62
N LEU A 144 12.85 9.10 -1.85
CA LEU A 144 13.66 9.28 -3.06
C LEU A 144 14.14 10.72 -3.22
N SER A 145 13.32 11.73 -2.88
CA SER A 145 13.70 13.15 -2.99
C SER A 145 14.87 13.56 -2.09
N ARG A 146 15.20 12.75 -1.08
CA ARG A 146 16.26 13.00 -0.09
C ARG A 146 17.58 12.29 -0.41
N VAL A 147 17.63 11.47 -1.45
CA VAL A 147 18.82 10.72 -1.85
C VAL A 147 19.37 11.25 -3.18
N LEU A 148 20.67 11.07 -3.38
CA LEU A 148 21.32 11.40 -4.65
C LEU A 148 21.17 10.23 -5.62
N PHE A 149 20.79 10.54 -6.85
CA PHE A 149 20.65 9.60 -7.97
C PHE A 149 21.00 10.34 -9.27
N ASN A 150 21.33 9.58 -10.31
CA ASN A 150 21.62 10.14 -11.63
C ASN A 150 20.41 9.97 -12.58
N ASN A 151 20.55 10.47 -13.81
CA ASN A 151 19.48 10.37 -14.81
C ASN A 151 19.24 8.92 -15.26
N ASP A 152 20.25 8.05 -15.24
CA ASP A 152 20.10 6.64 -15.61
C ASP A 152 19.24 5.90 -14.58
N ASP A 153 19.44 6.17 -13.28
CA ASP A 153 18.62 5.66 -12.19
C ASP A 153 17.14 6.10 -12.37
N LEU A 154 16.94 7.36 -12.76
CA LEU A 154 15.61 7.91 -13.02
C LEU A 154 14.90 7.16 -14.16
N LEU A 155 15.62 6.87 -15.25
CA LEU A 155 15.11 6.09 -16.38
C LEU A 155 14.69 4.69 -15.94
N VAL A 156 15.47 4.04 -15.08
CA VAL A 156 15.13 2.72 -14.50
C VAL A 156 13.82 2.80 -13.71
N TYR A 157 13.64 3.80 -12.85
CA TYR A 157 12.40 3.95 -12.07
C TYR A 157 11.18 4.28 -12.95
N CYS A 158 11.35 5.14 -13.96
CA CYS A 158 10.31 5.43 -14.93
C CYS A 158 9.90 4.18 -15.72
N GLN A 159 10.87 3.37 -16.16
CA GLN A 159 10.62 2.11 -16.86
C GLN A 159 9.93 1.09 -15.94
N HIS A 160 10.34 1.01 -14.68
CA HIS A 160 9.71 0.13 -13.71
C HIS A 160 8.24 0.51 -13.47
N LEU A 161 7.91 1.80 -13.34
CA LEU A 161 6.52 2.26 -13.19
C LEU A 161 5.67 1.98 -14.44
N GLU A 162 6.25 2.07 -15.64
CA GLU A 162 5.57 1.69 -16.88
C GLU A 162 5.28 0.19 -16.95
N ASN A 163 6.26 -0.63 -16.56
CA ASN A 163 6.08 -2.08 -16.48
C ASN A 163 4.99 -2.43 -15.47
N LEU A 164 5.04 -1.85 -14.27
CA LEU A 164 3.99 -2.02 -13.25
C LEU A 164 2.62 -1.61 -13.76
N HIS A 165 2.52 -0.49 -14.48
CA HIS A 165 1.25 -0.08 -15.09
C HIS A 165 0.71 -1.15 -16.05
N ARG A 166 1.55 -1.71 -16.93
CA ARG A 166 1.16 -2.79 -17.85
C ARG A 166 0.73 -4.04 -17.07
N ASP A 167 1.51 -4.46 -16.09
CA ASP A 167 1.24 -5.65 -15.30
C ASP A 167 -0.08 -5.52 -14.51
N PHE A 168 -0.36 -4.35 -13.93
CA PHE A 168 -1.64 -4.10 -13.27
C PHE A 168 -2.82 -4.05 -14.26
N LYS A 169 -2.63 -3.48 -15.46
CA LYS A 169 -3.68 -3.49 -16.48
C LYS A 169 -4.03 -4.91 -16.93
N GLU A 170 -3.03 -5.77 -17.11
CA GLU A 170 -3.22 -7.16 -17.49
C GLU A 170 -3.86 -7.96 -16.35
N ARG A 171 -3.31 -7.84 -15.14
CA ARG A 171 -3.78 -8.59 -13.97
C ARG A 171 -5.23 -8.27 -13.57
N PHE A 172 -5.66 -7.03 -13.74
CA PHE A 172 -7.01 -6.57 -13.38
C PHE A 172 -7.87 -6.26 -14.60
N GLN A 173 -7.55 -6.84 -15.76
CA GLN A 173 -8.23 -6.55 -17.01
C GLN A 173 -9.75 -6.82 -16.94
N ASP A 174 -10.14 -7.89 -16.26
CA ASP A 174 -11.53 -8.28 -16.01
C ASP A 174 -12.28 -7.21 -15.21
N VAL A 175 -11.72 -6.75 -14.09
CA VAL A 175 -12.30 -5.71 -13.24
C VAL A 175 -12.34 -4.37 -13.95
N LEU A 176 -11.28 -4.02 -14.69
CA LEU A 176 -11.18 -2.76 -15.42
C LEU A 176 -12.17 -2.70 -16.60
N ASN A 177 -12.35 -3.81 -17.32
CA ASN A 177 -13.25 -3.90 -18.47
C ASN A 177 -14.70 -4.21 -18.09
N MET A 178 -14.98 -4.53 -16.83
CA MET A 178 -16.34 -4.80 -16.36
C MET A 178 -17.29 -3.66 -16.72
N VAL A 179 -18.34 -3.94 -17.49
CA VAL A 179 -19.38 -2.95 -17.79
C VAL A 179 -20.34 -2.88 -16.62
N ILE A 180 -20.54 -1.68 -16.06
CA ILE A 180 -21.54 -1.42 -15.03
C ILE A 180 -22.74 -0.81 -15.76
N PRO A 181 -23.88 -1.50 -15.84
CA PRO A 181 -25.07 -0.93 -16.48
C PRO A 181 -25.54 0.33 -15.75
N ASP A 182 -25.97 1.35 -16.50
CA ASP A 182 -26.36 2.64 -15.91
C ASP A 182 -27.53 2.50 -14.93
N TRP A 183 -28.45 1.57 -15.18
CA TRP A 183 -29.56 1.28 -14.28
C TRP A 183 -29.13 0.74 -12.90
N VAL A 184 -27.92 0.19 -12.76
CA VAL A 184 -27.38 -0.22 -11.44
C VAL A 184 -27.03 1.00 -10.59
N LEU A 185 -26.59 2.09 -11.22
CA LEU A 185 -26.26 3.33 -10.53
C LEU A 185 -27.48 4.23 -10.36
N ASP A 186 -28.35 4.25 -11.38
CA ASP A 186 -29.58 5.02 -11.39
C ASP A 186 -30.70 4.23 -12.09
N PRO A 187 -31.46 3.41 -11.33
CA PRO A 187 -32.53 2.60 -11.90
C PRO A 187 -33.72 3.43 -12.39
N PHE A 188 -33.91 4.67 -11.91
CA PHE A 188 -35.10 5.48 -12.22
C PHE A 188 -34.93 6.35 -13.45
N SER A 189 -33.71 6.77 -13.77
CA SER A 189 -33.44 7.58 -14.96
C SER A 189 -33.15 6.75 -16.21
N ASN A 190 -32.78 5.46 -16.05
CA ASN A 190 -32.19 4.66 -17.13
C ASN A 190 -32.85 3.28 -17.34
N VAL A 191 -34.15 3.15 -17.10
CA VAL A 191 -34.90 1.87 -17.22
C VAL A 191 -34.68 1.18 -18.57
N ASN A 192 -34.60 1.95 -19.65
CA ASN A 192 -34.44 1.44 -21.02
C ASN A 192 -33.02 0.91 -21.35
N THR A 193 -32.04 1.07 -20.43
CA THR A 193 -30.69 0.53 -20.62
C THR A 193 -30.55 -0.90 -20.09
N ALA A 194 -31.58 -1.42 -19.41
CA ALA A 194 -31.64 -2.81 -19.00
C ALA A 194 -31.87 -3.73 -20.19
N GLY A 195 -31.18 -4.87 -20.20
CA GLY A 195 -31.48 -5.94 -21.15
C GLY A 195 -32.91 -6.47 -20.96
N SER A 196 -33.49 -7.06 -22.01
CA SER A 196 -34.88 -7.54 -22.02
C SER A 196 -35.25 -8.42 -20.82
N SER A 197 -34.30 -9.18 -20.27
CA SER A 197 -34.52 -10.10 -19.15
C SER A 197 -34.74 -9.44 -17.79
N HIS A 198 -34.34 -8.18 -17.59
CA HIS A 198 -34.48 -7.46 -16.31
C HIS A 198 -35.41 -6.26 -16.40
N LEU A 199 -35.95 -5.98 -17.59
CA LEU A 199 -36.73 -4.77 -17.85
C LEU A 199 -38.07 -4.77 -17.09
N GLU A 200 -38.76 -5.91 -17.03
CA GLU A 200 -40.03 -6.05 -16.32
C GLU A 200 -39.87 -5.78 -14.82
N GLU A 201 -38.93 -6.47 -14.17
CA GLU A 201 -38.62 -6.27 -12.75
C GLU A 201 -38.22 -4.83 -12.44
N LEU A 202 -37.46 -4.19 -13.33
CA LEU A 202 -37.03 -2.81 -13.16
C LEU A 202 -38.20 -1.83 -13.33
N ILE A 203 -39.13 -2.08 -14.24
CA ILE A 203 -40.36 -1.28 -14.40
C ILE A 203 -41.21 -1.39 -13.13
N GLU A 204 -41.41 -2.60 -12.60
CA GLU A 204 -42.16 -2.80 -11.36
C GLU A 204 -41.50 -2.05 -10.19
N LEU A 205 -40.19 -2.21 -10.02
CA LEU A 205 -39.42 -1.56 -8.96
C LEU A 205 -39.48 -0.02 -9.04
N THR A 206 -39.40 0.52 -10.26
CA THR A 206 -39.35 1.98 -10.49
C THR A 206 -40.71 2.66 -10.43
N THR A 207 -41.80 1.89 -10.58
CA THR A 207 -43.18 2.36 -10.44
C THR A 207 -43.58 2.57 -8.97
N ILE A 208 -42.86 1.96 -8.02
CA ILE A 208 -43.12 2.11 -6.58
C ILE A 208 -42.58 3.45 -6.08
N GLU A 209 -43.45 4.39 -5.71
CA GLU A 209 -43.07 5.72 -5.21
C GLU A 209 -42.18 5.68 -3.94
N GLU A 210 -42.41 4.71 -3.04
CA GLU A 210 -41.56 4.51 -1.86
C GLU A 210 -40.10 4.15 -2.24
N SER A 211 -39.90 3.45 -3.35
CA SER A 211 -38.57 3.08 -3.84
C SER A 211 -37.78 4.32 -4.25
N LYS A 212 -38.42 5.33 -4.84
CA LYS A 212 -37.79 6.62 -5.17
C LYS A 212 -37.31 7.35 -3.91
N ILE A 213 -38.08 7.27 -2.82
CA ILE A 213 -37.70 7.89 -1.54
C ILE A 213 -36.49 7.16 -0.95
N LYS A 214 -36.49 5.82 -0.93
CA LYS A 214 -35.36 5.00 -0.44
C LYS A 214 -34.08 5.24 -1.24
N PHE A 215 -34.19 5.43 -2.55
CA PHE A 215 -33.05 5.71 -3.43
C PHE A 215 -32.31 7.02 -3.12
N LYS A 216 -32.97 8.00 -2.48
CA LYS A 216 -32.30 9.26 -2.06
C LYS A 216 -31.12 9.03 -1.12
N ASN A 217 -31.05 7.88 -0.45
CA ASN A 217 -29.93 7.50 0.42
C ASN A 217 -28.73 6.91 -0.36
N GLY A 218 -28.81 6.85 -1.69
CA GLY A 218 -27.78 6.34 -2.59
C GLY A 218 -28.03 4.90 -3.06
N TYR A 219 -27.43 4.56 -4.21
CA TYR A 219 -27.66 3.27 -4.88
C TYR A 219 -27.28 2.06 -4.00
N GLN A 220 -26.22 2.15 -3.19
CA GLN A 220 -25.76 1.03 -2.37
C GLN A 220 -26.81 0.61 -1.33
N GLU A 221 -27.27 1.58 -0.54
CA GLU A 221 -28.27 1.33 0.51
C GLU A 221 -29.61 0.90 -0.11
N PHE A 222 -29.97 1.50 -1.24
CA PHE A 222 -31.15 1.12 -2.02
C PHE A 222 -31.13 -0.37 -2.39
N TRP A 223 -30.06 -0.86 -3.03
CA TRP A 223 -29.98 -2.27 -3.44
C TRP A 223 -29.90 -3.24 -2.26
N LEU A 224 -29.24 -2.85 -1.15
CA LEU A 224 -29.22 -3.65 0.08
C LEU A 224 -30.62 -3.79 0.70
N GLN A 225 -31.44 -2.75 0.64
CA GLN A 225 -32.83 -2.78 1.12
C GLN A 225 -33.75 -3.59 0.20
N CYS A 226 -33.59 -3.47 -1.13
CA CYS A 226 -34.33 -4.28 -2.10
C CYS A 226 -34.12 -5.78 -1.86
N ARG A 227 -32.88 -6.21 -1.57
CA ARG A 227 -32.56 -7.60 -1.23
C ARG A 227 -33.25 -8.12 0.03
N LYS A 228 -33.45 -7.26 1.05
CA LYS A 228 -34.09 -7.67 2.32
C LYS A 228 -35.59 -7.92 2.18
N ASN A 229 -36.23 -7.31 1.18
CA ASN A 229 -37.67 -7.35 0.99
C ASN A 229 -38.13 -8.41 -0.04
N THR A 230 -37.20 -9.13 -0.67
CA THR A 230 -37.52 -10.22 -1.59
C THR A 230 -37.81 -11.50 -0.78
N PRO A 231 -39.02 -12.10 -0.85
CA PRO A 231 -39.28 -13.36 -0.18
C PRO A 231 -38.35 -14.45 -0.73
N GLN A 232 -37.62 -15.13 0.15
CA GLN A 232 -36.85 -16.32 -0.21
C GLN A 232 -37.86 -17.45 -0.49
N TYR A 233 -38.11 -17.74 -1.76
CA TYR A 233 -38.76 -18.99 -2.13
C TYR A 233 -37.74 -20.12 -1.93
N ASN A 234 -37.96 -20.92 -0.89
CA ASN A 234 -37.28 -22.21 -0.67
C ASN A 234 -37.72 -23.25 -1.69
#